data_AF-A0AA41W224-F1
#
_entry.id   AF-A0AA41W224-F1
#
_cell.length_a   1.000
_cell.length_b   1.000
_cell.length_c   1.000
_cell.angle_alpha   90.00
_cell.angle_beta   90.00
_cell.angle_gamma   90.00
#
_symmetry.space_group_name_H-M   'P 1'
#
loop_
_entity.id
_entity.type
_entity.pdbx_description
1 polymer ?
#
loop_
_entity_poly.entity_id
_entity_poly.type
_entity_poly.pdbx_seq_one_letter_code
_entity_poly.pdbx_strand_id
1 'polypeptide(L)'
;MVVVASCFCRVPSINSQFLRLQSIFPALKNSCSSSPISPSNSKKFPNFSLLHPKPSEIIISCKSYSSSMESPPEGYRRNVGICLISPSNKVFSASRLDIPSAWQMPQGGIDEGEDPRAAAIRELSEETGVKSVEVVAEVPYWVTYDFPPPVREKLNKRWGTDYKGQAQKWFLLKLIGGDEEINLLGDGTEKPEFGEWLWMTPEQVVERAVEFKKPVYEQVLKAFAPHLQLDSTEPKL
;
A
#
# COMPACT_ATOMS: atom_id res chain seq x y z
N MET A 1 25.81 6.45 50.17
CA MET A 1 25.09 7.29 49.18
C MET A 1 26.01 7.42 47.98
N VAL A 2 25.92 6.48 47.03
CA VAL A 2 26.80 6.43 45.85
C VAL A 2 25.93 6.77 44.65
N VAL A 3 26.16 7.94 44.06
CA VAL A 3 25.51 8.38 42.83
C VAL A 3 26.29 7.77 41.67
N VAL A 4 25.72 6.77 41.01
CA VAL A 4 26.24 6.24 39.74
C VAL A 4 25.70 7.13 38.63
N ALA A 5 26.56 7.98 38.07
CA ALA A 5 26.26 8.73 36.87
C ALA A 5 26.36 7.78 35.66
N SER A 6 25.23 7.31 35.17
CA SER A 6 25.15 6.60 33.89
C SER A 6 25.33 7.58 32.76
N CYS A 7 26.52 7.55 32.15
CA CYS A 7 26.84 8.24 30.92
C CYS A 7 26.01 7.62 29.78
N PHE A 8 24.91 8.27 29.40
CA PHE A 8 24.17 7.93 28.18
C PHE A 8 25.03 8.32 26.97
N CYS A 9 25.74 7.35 26.40
CA CYS A 9 26.27 7.47 25.06
C CYS A 9 25.08 7.53 24.09
N ARG A 10 24.71 8.76 23.69
CA ARG A 10 23.77 9.04 22.62
C ARG A 10 24.41 8.59 21.31
N VAL A 11 24.06 7.40 20.83
CA VAL A 11 24.35 6.99 19.46
C VAL A 11 23.53 7.93 18.55
N PRO A 12 24.15 8.74 17.68
CA PRO A 12 23.40 9.48 16.69
C PRO A 12 22.74 8.46 15.77
N SER A 13 21.41 8.51 15.64
CA SER A 13 20.70 7.80 14.58
C SER A 13 21.22 8.32 13.24
N ILE A 14 22.01 7.50 12.55
CA ILE A 14 22.56 7.83 11.25
C ILE A 14 21.46 7.58 10.22
N ASN A 15 20.95 8.66 9.65
CA ASN A 15 20.17 8.76 8.41
C ASN A 15 18.67 8.34 8.40
N SER A 16 17.83 9.11 9.10
CA SER A 16 16.38 9.21 8.82
C SER A 16 16.05 10.08 7.57
N GLN A 17 17.01 10.46 6.74
CA GLN A 17 16.79 11.40 5.61
C GLN A 17 16.41 10.74 4.26
N PHE A 18 15.99 9.48 4.22
CA PHE A 18 15.71 8.78 2.96
C PHE A 18 14.24 8.87 2.48
N LEU A 19 13.90 10.08 2.02
CA LEU A 19 13.03 10.42 0.88
C LEU A 19 11.85 9.47 0.60
N ARG A 20 10.73 9.73 1.27
CA ARG A 20 9.39 9.31 0.84
C ARG A 20 8.98 10.00 -0.48
N LEU A 21 8.13 9.30 -1.23
CA LEU A 21 7.81 9.51 -2.65
C LEU A 21 6.80 10.65 -2.87
N GLN A 22 7.19 11.87 -2.54
CA GLN A 22 6.37 13.06 -2.78
C GLN A 22 6.73 13.71 -4.14
N SER A 23 5.69 14.02 -4.92
CA SER A 23 5.65 14.82 -6.16
C SER A 23 6.11 14.19 -7.48
N ILE A 24 5.35 13.25 -8.08
CA ILE A 24 5.55 12.94 -9.52
C ILE A 24 4.26 12.49 -10.26
N PHE A 25 3.33 13.40 -10.55
CA PHE A 25 2.46 13.29 -11.74
C PHE A 25 2.08 14.69 -12.26
N PRO A 26 2.43 15.07 -13.50
CA PRO A 26 1.66 16.07 -14.23
C PRO A 26 0.36 15.40 -14.72
N ALA A 27 -0.78 16.05 -14.49
CA ALA A 27 -2.08 15.62 -14.97
C ALA A 27 -2.08 15.51 -16.51
N LEU A 28 -2.19 14.29 -17.04
CA LEU A 28 -2.52 14.05 -18.44
C LEU A 28 -4.02 14.27 -18.63
N LYS A 29 -4.39 15.44 -19.13
CA LYS A 29 -5.75 15.73 -19.62
C LYS A 29 -5.97 14.98 -20.93
N ASN A 30 -6.71 13.88 -20.90
CA ASN A 30 -7.25 13.27 -22.12
C ASN A 30 -8.56 13.95 -22.49
N SER A 31 -8.51 14.87 -23.45
CA SER A 31 -9.68 15.31 -24.20
C SER A 31 -9.92 14.35 -25.36
N CYS A 32 -10.93 13.49 -25.26
CA CYS A 32 -11.47 12.77 -26.40
C CYS A 32 -12.94 13.10 -26.55
N SER A 33 -13.24 13.89 -27.57
CA SER A 33 -14.57 14.18 -28.09
C SER A 33 -15.17 12.92 -28.73
N SER A 34 -16.28 12.43 -28.19
CA SER A 34 -17.12 11.42 -28.82
C SER A 34 -18.01 12.05 -29.90
N SER A 35 -18.04 11.46 -31.10
CA SER A 35 -19.11 11.65 -32.08
C SER A 35 -19.71 10.28 -32.42
N PRO A 36 -21.05 10.15 -32.54
CA PRO A 36 -21.71 8.87 -32.77
C PRO A 36 -21.84 8.59 -34.28
N ILE A 37 -21.59 7.34 -34.69
CA ILE A 37 -21.97 6.85 -36.02
C ILE A 37 -22.91 5.65 -35.82
N SER A 38 -24.14 5.81 -36.30
CA SER A 38 -25.21 4.80 -36.34
C SER A 38 -24.96 3.74 -37.43
N PRO A 39 -25.61 2.56 -37.34
CA PRO A 39 -25.29 1.40 -38.18
C PRO A 39 -26.19 1.28 -39.41
N SER A 40 -25.69 0.69 -40.49
CA SER A 40 -26.57 0.00 -41.45
C SER A 40 -25.89 -1.11 -42.27
N ASN A 41 -26.63 -2.21 -42.36
CA ASN A 41 -26.78 -3.17 -43.45
C ASN A 41 -25.70 -4.21 -43.81
N SER A 42 -25.99 -5.42 -43.32
CA SER A 42 -26.32 -6.64 -44.08
C SER A 42 -25.38 -7.12 -45.19
N LYS A 43 -24.87 -8.35 -45.01
CA LYS A 43 -24.77 -9.38 -46.06
C LYS A 43 -24.42 -10.76 -45.49
N LYS A 44 -25.41 -11.65 -45.60
CA LYS A 44 -25.38 -13.07 -46.01
C LYS A 44 -24.23 -13.98 -45.52
N PHE A 45 -24.61 -14.95 -44.68
CA PHE A 45 -23.90 -16.20 -44.43
C PHE A 45 -23.96 -17.16 -45.63
N PRO A 46 -22.92 -17.99 -45.82
CA PRO A 46 -23.13 -19.37 -46.22
C PRO A 46 -22.63 -20.34 -45.14
N ASN A 47 -23.41 -21.42 -44.97
CA ASN A 47 -23.11 -22.61 -44.19
C ASN A 47 -21.81 -23.26 -44.68
N PHE A 48 -20.90 -23.58 -43.75
CA PHE A 48 -19.88 -24.61 -43.97
C PHE A 48 -19.62 -25.42 -42.71
N SER A 49 -19.35 -26.69 -42.96
CA SER A 49 -19.62 -27.85 -42.12
C SER A 49 -18.71 -28.02 -40.90
N LEU A 50 -19.27 -28.71 -39.90
CA LEU A 50 -18.62 -29.23 -38.70
C LEU A 50 -17.38 -30.08 -39.02
N LEU A 51 -16.23 -29.62 -38.56
CA LEU A 51 -15.05 -30.46 -38.34
C LEU A 51 -14.55 -30.19 -36.93
N HIS A 52 -14.64 -31.20 -36.08
CA HIS A 52 -14.10 -31.20 -34.73
C HIS A 52 -12.56 -31.19 -34.77
N PRO A 53 -11.88 -30.23 -34.13
CA PRO A 53 -10.46 -30.38 -33.81
C PRO A 53 -10.32 -31.17 -32.50
N LYS A 54 -9.43 -32.17 -32.53
CA LYS A 54 -8.97 -32.92 -31.34
C LYS A 54 -8.33 -31.97 -30.32
N PRO A 55 -8.40 -32.27 -29.00
CA PRO A 55 -7.76 -31.46 -27.99
C PRO A 55 -6.24 -31.65 -28.10
N SER A 56 -5.55 -30.69 -28.71
CA SER A 56 -4.11 -30.53 -28.55
C SER A 56 -3.86 -29.81 -27.23
N GLU A 57 -3.09 -30.44 -26.36
CA GLU A 57 -2.62 -29.93 -25.08
C GLU A 57 -2.04 -28.51 -25.23
N ILE A 58 -2.82 -27.51 -24.83
CA ILE A 58 -2.28 -26.20 -24.53
C ILE A 58 -1.70 -26.32 -23.13
N ILE A 59 -0.40 -26.65 -23.06
CA ILE A 59 0.39 -26.43 -21.86
C ILE A 59 0.47 -24.91 -21.69
N ILE A 60 -0.51 -24.36 -20.97
CA ILE A 60 -0.37 -23.05 -20.35
C ILE A 60 0.77 -23.22 -19.35
N SER A 61 1.95 -22.74 -19.73
CA SER A 61 3.05 -22.50 -18.81
C SER A 61 2.62 -21.36 -17.87
N CYS A 62 1.72 -21.69 -16.94
CA CYS A 62 1.52 -20.92 -15.74
C CYS A 62 2.83 -21.09 -14.97
N LYS A 63 3.71 -20.10 -15.09
CA LYS A 63 4.82 -19.93 -14.16
C LYS A 63 4.19 -19.87 -12.77
N SER A 64 4.26 -20.98 -12.07
CA SER A 64 3.94 -21.13 -10.66
C SER A 64 4.74 -20.07 -9.91
N TYR A 65 4.07 -18.99 -9.53
CA TYR A 65 4.61 -17.97 -8.63
C TYR A 65 4.58 -18.56 -7.21
N SER A 66 5.42 -19.57 -7.01
CA SER A 66 5.67 -20.22 -5.73
C SER A 66 7.16 -20.09 -5.47
N SER A 67 7.54 -18.89 -5.06
CA SER A 67 8.75 -18.67 -4.28
C SER A 67 8.26 -18.23 -2.92
N SER A 68 8.62 -18.95 -1.87
CA SER A 68 8.33 -18.63 -0.48
C SER A 68 8.68 -17.17 -0.18
N MET A 69 7.67 -16.32 -0.05
CA MET A 69 7.78 -14.87 0.21
C MET A 69 8.01 -14.59 1.72
N GLU A 70 8.85 -15.38 2.38
CA GLU A 70 9.22 -15.15 3.79
C GLU A 70 10.24 -14.00 3.92
N SER A 71 11.08 -13.81 2.89
CA SER A 71 12.08 -12.75 2.79
C SER A 71 11.79 -11.80 1.61
N PRO A 72 12.16 -10.52 1.69
CA PRO A 72 11.97 -9.57 0.60
C PRO A 72 12.83 -9.97 -0.60
N PRO A 73 12.29 -10.01 -1.84
CA PRO A 73 13.08 -10.41 -3.01
C PRO A 73 14.17 -9.39 -3.37
N GLU A 74 15.24 -9.84 -4.00
CA GLU A 74 16.36 -8.99 -4.43
C GLU A 74 15.92 -7.90 -5.43
N GLY A 75 16.52 -6.71 -5.31
CA GLY A 75 16.22 -5.56 -6.16
C GLY A 75 14.98 -4.76 -5.75
N TYR A 76 14.31 -5.12 -4.64
CA TYR A 76 13.24 -4.33 -4.04
C TYR A 76 13.72 -3.56 -2.81
N ARG A 77 13.23 -2.32 -2.64
CA ARG A 77 13.42 -1.59 -1.39
C ARG A 77 12.52 -2.17 -0.30
N ARG A 78 13.09 -2.49 0.87
CA ARG A 78 12.34 -2.93 2.05
C ARG A 78 11.46 -1.81 2.59
N ASN A 79 10.21 -2.14 2.88
CA ASN A 79 9.20 -1.19 3.31
C ASN A 79 8.16 -1.89 4.19
N VAL A 80 7.39 -1.12 4.95
CA VAL A 80 6.23 -1.57 5.71
C VAL A 80 4.98 -0.86 5.23
N GLY A 81 3.85 -1.55 5.24
CA GLY A 81 2.54 -0.94 5.09
C GLY A 81 1.71 -1.14 6.34
N ILE A 82 0.90 -0.14 6.68
CA ILE A 82 0.09 -0.14 7.90
C ILE A 82 -1.38 -0.06 7.50
N CYS A 83 -2.14 -1.12 7.78
CA CYS A 83 -3.59 -1.06 7.79
C CYS A 83 -4.02 -0.66 9.20
N LEU A 84 -4.23 0.64 9.44
CA LEU A 84 -4.76 1.12 10.72
C LEU A 84 -6.29 1.05 10.67
N ILE A 85 -6.92 0.43 11.68
CA ILE A 85 -8.37 0.36 11.80
C ILE A 85 -8.89 1.13 13.02
N SER A 86 -10.06 1.73 12.85
CA SER A 86 -10.84 2.33 13.94
C SER A 86 -11.44 1.24 14.84
N PRO A 87 -11.97 1.61 16.03
CA PRO A 87 -12.79 0.70 16.83
C PRO A 87 -14.02 0.14 16.09
N SER A 88 -14.47 0.80 15.02
CA SER A 88 -15.56 0.38 14.14
C SER A 88 -15.11 -0.39 12.89
N ASN A 89 -13.87 -0.90 12.88
CA ASN A 89 -13.27 -1.68 11.77
C ASN A 89 -13.23 -0.96 10.42
N LYS A 90 -13.27 0.38 10.42
CA LYS A 90 -12.98 1.18 9.24
C LYS A 90 -11.48 1.37 9.11
N VAL A 91 -10.98 1.39 7.89
CA VAL A 91 -9.56 1.53 7.57
C VAL A 91 -9.21 3.00 7.41
N PHE A 92 -8.14 3.43 8.06
CA PHE A 92 -7.56 4.75 7.91
C PHE A 92 -6.96 4.88 6.51
N SER A 93 -7.29 5.96 5.82
CA SER A 93 -6.66 6.32 4.56
C SER A 93 -6.49 7.82 4.47
N ALA A 94 -5.39 8.25 3.86
CA ALA A 94 -5.05 9.65 3.73
C ALA A 94 -4.76 10.02 2.27
N SER A 95 -5.20 11.21 1.86
CA SER A 95 -4.93 11.77 0.54
C SER A 95 -3.55 12.39 0.50
N ARG A 96 -2.84 12.22 -0.60
CA ARG A 96 -1.52 12.85 -0.76
C ARG A 96 -1.67 14.37 -0.97
N LEU A 97 -0.76 15.16 -0.40
CA LEU A 97 -0.74 16.61 -0.62
C LEU A 97 -0.54 17.02 -2.09
N ASP A 98 0.28 16.26 -2.82
CA ASP A 98 0.58 16.56 -4.22
C ASP A 98 -0.53 16.12 -5.19
N ILE A 99 -1.31 15.10 -4.81
CA ILE A 99 -2.39 14.52 -5.61
C ILE A 99 -3.56 14.21 -4.68
N PRO A 100 -4.45 15.17 -4.41
CA PRO A 100 -5.54 14.99 -3.43
C PRO A 100 -6.53 13.86 -3.77
N SER A 101 -6.59 13.43 -5.03
CA SER A 101 -7.41 12.28 -5.46
C SER A 101 -6.76 10.92 -5.18
N ALA A 102 -5.46 10.89 -4.86
CA ALA A 102 -4.71 9.68 -4.61
C ALA A 102 -4.68 9.37 -3.11
N TRP A 103 -5.51 8.42 -2.69
CA TRP A 103 -5.58 7.97 -1.30
C TRP A 103 -4.66 6.77 -1.08
N GLN A 104 -4.07 6.71 0.11
CA GLN A 104 -3.24 5.59 0.53
C GLN A 104 -3.31 5.34 2.04
N MET A 105 -3.07 4.10 2.43
CA MET A 105 -2.71 3.71 3.78
C MET A 105 -1.26 4.13 4.10
N PRO A 106 -0.92 4.37 5.39
CA PRO A 106 0.44 4.73 5.81
C PRO A 106 1.48 3.68 5.43
N GLN A 107 2.69 4.11 5.06
CA GLN A 107 3.74 3.19 4.63
C GLN A 107 5.15 3.78 4.63
N GLY A 108 6.14 2.94 4.89
CA GLY A 108 7.40 3.45 5.41
C GLY A 108 8.64 2.60 5.19
N GLY A 109 9.82 3.22 5.19
CA GLY A 109 11.09 2.49 5.04
C GLY A 109 11.32 1.53 6.21
N ILE A 110 12.07 0.45 5.96
CA ILE A 110 12.66 -0.32 7.06
C ILE A 110 14.15 -0.05 7.04
N ASP A 111 14.68 0.43 8.16
CA ASP A 111 16.11 0.70 8.31
C ASP A 111 16.93 -0.58 8.42
N GLU A 112 18.24 -0.47 8.23
CA GLU A 112 19.14 -1.62 8.32
C GLU A 112 19.13 -2.22 9.74
N GLY A 113 18.81 -3.51 9.83
CA GLY A 113 18.68 -4.21 11.12
C GLY A 113 17.39 -3.89 11.89
N GLU A 114 16.52 -3.03 11.36
CA GLU A 114 15.26 -2.68 12.01
C GLU A 114 14.23 -3.81 11.87
N ASP A 115 13.53 -4.08 12.97
CA ASP A 115 12.40 -5.00 13.01
C ASP A 115 11.20 -4.42 12.23
N PRO A 116 10.56 -5.17 11.32
CA PRO A 116 9.45 -4.64 10.53
C PRO A 116 8.25 -4.17 11.36
N ARG A 117 7.96 -4.80 12.51
CA ARG A 117 6.86 -4.36 13.37
C ARG A 117 7.21 -3.04 14.05
N ALA A 118 8.45 -2.88 14.50
CA ALA A 118 8.95 -1.60 15.03
C ALA A 118 8.90 -0.48 13.97
N ALA A 119 9.35 -0.78 12.74
CA ALA A 119 9.28 0.15 11.62
C ALA A 119 7.83 0.58 11.33
N ALA A 120 6.86 -0.34 11.34
CA ALA A 120 5.45 -0.02 11.11
C ALA A 120 4.89 0.97 12.14
N ILE A 121 5.23 0.79 13.42
CA ILE A 121 4.78 1.69 14.50
C ILE A 121 5.46 3.06 14.38
N ARG A 122 6.77 3.09 14.12
CA ARG A 122 7.54 4.32 13.91
C ARG A 122 6.97 5.12 12.74
N GLU A 123 6.82 4.49 11.58
CA GLU A 123 6.35 5.14 10.35
C GLU A 123 4.90 5.63 10.50
N LEU A 124 4.05 4.89 11.22
CA LEU A 124 2.70 5.38 11.55
C LEU A 124 2.74 6.67 12.36
N SER A 125 3.57 6.73 13.42
CA SER A 125 3.73 7.94 14.24
C SER A 125 4.29 9.11 13.42
N GLU A 126 5.32 8.87 12.62
CA GLU A 126 5.95 9.90 11.78
C GLU A 126 4.97 10.47 10.75
N GLU A 127 4.09 9.65 10.16
CA GLU A 127 3.15 10.08 9.13
C GLU A 127 1.85 10.68 9.66
N THR A 128 1.39 10.21 10.82
CA THR A 128 0.02 10.48 11.28
C THR A 128 -0.06 10.97 12.72
N GLY A 129 1.05 11.02 13.46
CA GLY A 129 1.09 11.38 14.88
C GLY A 129 0.52 10.31 15.84
N VAL A 130 -0.13 9.27 15.30
CA VAL A 130 -0.79 8.20 16.06
C VAL A 130 0.23 7.35 16.82
N LYS A 131 -0.01 7.15 18.13
CA LYS A 131 0.87 6.35 19.00
C LYS A 131 0.12 5.29 19.79
N SER A 132 -1.14 5.55 20.11
CA SER A 132 -1.98 4.63 20.89
C SER A 132 -2.57 3.56 19.98
N VAL A 133 -1.78 2.51 19.71
CA VAL A 133 -2.16 1.39 18.82
C VAL A 133 -1.89 0.02 19.43
N GLU A 134 -2.68 -0.95 19.00
CA GLU A 134 -2.45 -2.38 19.22
C GLU A 134 -2.16 -3.07 17.89
N VAL A 135 -1.11 -3.89 17.82
CA VAL A 135 -0.86 -4.72 16.62
C VAL A 135 -1.71 -5.98 16.71
N VAL A 136 -2.62 -6.15 15.76
CA VAL A 136 -3.62 -7.22 15.72
C VAL A 136 -3.12 -8.40 14.90
N ALA A 137 -2.54 -8.14 13.74
CA ALA A 137 -2.10 -9.15 12.80
C ALA A 137 -0.99 -8.64 11.88
N GLU A 138 -0.34 -9.56 11.19
CA GLU A 138 0.59 -9.26 10.09
C GLU A 138 0.25 -10.13 8.88
N VAL A 139 0.57 -9.63 7.68
CA VAL A 139 0.53 -10.46 6.47
C VAL A 139 1.74 -11.41 6.53
N PRO A 140 1.54 -12.73 6.40
CA PRO A 140 2.62 -13.69 6.62
C PRO A 140 3.73 -13.59 5.58
N TYR A 141 3.43 -13.04 4.40
CA TYR A 141 4.38 -12.88 3.30
C TYR A 141 4.64 -11.42 2.94
N TRP A 142 5.76 -11.18 2.26
CA TRP A 142 6.05 -9.89 1.63
C TRP A 142 5.17 -9.67 0.38
N VAL A 143 4.66 -8.45 0.23
CA VAL A 143 3.91 -8.01 -0.94
C VAL A 143 4.78 -7.07 -1.75
N THR A 144 4.98 -7.37 -3.03
CA THR A 144 5.84 -6.58 -3.90
C THR A 144 5.05 -5.84 -4.96
N TYR A 145 5.49 -4.64 -5.31
CA TYR A 145 5.03 -3.94 -6.51
C TYR A 145 6.19 -3.25 -7.22
N ASP A 146 6.14 -3.24 -8.54
CA ASP A 146 7.15 -2.58 -9.37
C ASP A 146 6.83 -1.10 -9.53
N PHE A 147 7.87 -0.28 -9.59
CA PHE A 147 7.69 1.12 -9.97
C PHE A 147 7.42 1.21 -11.47
N PRO A 148 6.43 2.01 -11.91
CA PRO A 148 6.27 2.34 -13.31
C PRO A 148 7.60 2.88 -13.89
N PRO A 149 7.98 2.57 -15.14
CA PRO A 149 9.25 3.01 -15.73
C PRO A 149 9.59 4.50 -15.53
N PRO A 150 8.66 5.48 -15.72
CA PRO A 150 8.98 6.89 -15.51
C PRO A 150 9.18 7.26 -14.03
N VAL A 151 8.58 6.50 -13.11
CA VAL A 151 8.77 6.67 -11.67
C VAL A 151 10.11 6.08 -11.27
N ARG A 152 10.43 4.87 -11.74
CA ARG A 152 11.70 4.19 -11.48
C ARG A 152 12.90 5.03 -11.90
N GLU A 153 12.89 5.58 -13.12
CA GLU A 153 14.01 6.40 -13.61
C GLU A 153 14.31 7.60 -12.70
N LYS A 154 13.27 8.27 -12.21
CA LYS A 154 13.40 9.43 -11.32
C LYS A 154 13.87 9.01 -9.92
N LEU A 155 13.34 7.91 -9.41
CA LEU A 155 13.74 7.35 -8.12
C LEU A 155 15.20 6.92 -8.12
N ASN A 156 15.65 6.24 -9.18
CA ASN A 156 17.03 5.81 -9.30
C ASN A 156 18.00 7.00 -9.28
N LYS A 157 17.67 8.09 -9.98
CA LYS A 157 18.46 9.34 -9.95
C LYS A 157 18.51 9.97 -8.56
N ARG A 158 17.44 9.85 -7.78
CA ARG A 158 17.30 10.49 -6.47
C ARG A 158 17.94 9.66 -5.34
N TRP A 159 17.77 8.35 -5.36
CA TRP A 159 18.27 7.44 -4.32
C TRP A 159 19.68 6.91 -4.62
N GLY A 160 20.16 7.04 -5.86
CA GLY A 160 21.46 6.48 -6.27
C GLY A 160 21.46 4.95 -6.35
N THR A 161 20.29 4.33 -6.34
CA THR A 161 20.08 2.87 -6.31
C THR A 161 19.18 2.43 -7.46
N ASP A 162 19.33 1.21 -7.96
CA ASP A 162 18.47 0.66 -9.03
C ASP A 162 17.36 -0.26 -8.46
N TYR A 163 16.53 0.27 -7.57
CA TYR A 163 15.40 -0.50 -7.05
C TYR A 163 14.30 -0.62 -8.11
N LYS A 164 13.86 -1.85 -8.37
CA LYS A 164 12.77 -2.13 -9.32
C LYS A 164 11.39 -1.80 -8.75
N GLY A 165 11.26 -1.76 -7.43
CA GLY A 165 10.00 -1.55 -6.73
C GLY A 165 10.15 -1.51 -5.21
N GLN A 166 9.05 -1.71 -4.50
CA GLN A 166 9.07 -1.96 -3.04
C GLN A 166 8.64 -3.39 -2.71
N ALA A 167 9.24 -3.94 -1.66
CA ALA A 167 8.78 -5.14 -0.96
C ALA A 167 8.25 -4.71 0.40
N GLN A 168 6.96 -4.94 0.65
CA GLN A 168 6.24 -4.48 1.81
C GLN A 168 5.84 -5.63 2.72
N LYS A 169 6.20 -5.53 4.01
CA LYS A 169 5.58 -6.32 5.08
C LYS A 169 4.40 -5.51 5.64
N TRP A 170 3.22 -6.10 5.74
CA TRP A 170 2.00 -5.39 6.11
C TRP A 170 1.54 -5.76 7.51
N PHE A 171 1.13 -4.76 8.29
CA PHE A 171 0.63 -4.92 9.66
C PHE A 171 -0.79 -4.35 9.78
N LEU A 172 -1.65 -5.06 10.49
CA LEU A 172 -2.96 -4.58 10.92
C LEU A 172 -2.83 -4.03 12.33
N LEU A 173 -3.08 -2.74 12.49
CA LEU A 173 -3.05 -2.04 13.76
C LEU A 173 -4.45 -1.54 14.10
N LYS A 174 -4.82 -1.59 15.36
CA LYS A 174 -6.08 -1.01 15.85
C LYS A 174 -5.78 0.24 16.65
N LEU A 175 -6.48 1.33 16.33
CA LEU A 175 -6.45 2.55 17.13
C LEU A 175 -7.15 2.28 18.48
N ILE A 176 -6.41 2.47 19.57
CA ILE A 176 -6.94 2.39 20.94
C ILE A 176 -7.08 3.78 21.59
N GLY A 177 -6.43 4.79 21.00
CA GLY A 177 -6.64 6.21 21.34
C GLY A 177 -7.87 6.80 20.65
N GLY A 178 -8.03 8.12 20.76
CA GLY A 178 -9.05 8.87 20.04
C GLY A 178 -8.55 9.44 18.71
N ASP A 179 -9.49 9.83 17.85
CA ASP A 179 -9.20 10.41 16.53
C ASP A 179 -8.39 11.72 16.63
N GLU A 180 -8.40 12.38 17.79
CA GLU A 180 -7.58 13.57 18.08
C GLU A 180 -6.06 13.32 18.06
N GLU A 181 -5.60 12.06 18.13
CA GLU A 181 -4.19 11.74 17.91
C GLU A 181 -3.76 11.88 16.45
N ILE A 182 -4.72 11.83 15.51
CA ILE A 182 -4.43 11.87 14.08
C ILE A 182 -4.05 13.28 13.70
N ASN A 183 -2.75 13.49 13.51
CA ASN A 183 -2.15 14.70 13.02
C ASN A 183 -1.37 14.40 11.73
N LEU A 184 -1.88 14.86 10.58
CA LEU A 184 -1.22 14.67 9.28
C LEU A 184 0.06 15.50 9.10
N LEU A 185 0.37 16.37 10.07
CA LEU A 185 1.71 16.96 10.19
C LEU A 185 2.73 15.98 10.81
N GLY A 186 2.28 14.78 11.18
CA GLY A 186 3.10 13.76 11.82
C GLY A 186 3.45 14.08 13.27
N ASP A 187 4.59 13.56 13.70
CA ASP A 187 5.23 13.88 14.99
C ASP A 187 6.23 15.05 14.90
N GLY A 188 6.31 15.70 13.74
CA GLY A 188 7.17 16.86 13.48
C GLY A 188 8.61 16.51 13.07
N THR A 189 8.94 15.23 12.90
CA THR A 189 10.26 14.80 12.42
C THR A 189 10.44 14.98 10.92
N GLU A 190 9.34 14.85 10.16
CA GLU A 190 9.36 14.80 8.69
C GLU A 190 8.41 15.82 8.04
N LYS A 191 8.57 16.01 6.72
CA LYS A 191 7.65 16.85 5.95
C LYS A 191 6.28 16.16 5.82
N PRO A 192 5.16 16.88 6.02
CA PRO A 192 3.83 16.33 5.86
C PRO A 192 3.64 15.65 4.49
N GLU A 193 3.09 14.44 4.50
CA GLU A 193 2.79 13.64 3.29
C GLU A 193 1.34 13.82 2.83
N PHE A 194 0.46 14.06 3.81
CA PHE A 194 -0.97 13.89 3.67
C PHE A 194 -1.74 15.20 3.87
N GLY A 195 -2.83 15.35 3.12
CA GLY A 195 -3.69 16.53 3.17
C GLY A 195 -4.96 16.30 3.97
N GLU A 196 -5.72 15.27 3.60
CA GLU A 196 -6.97 14.89 4.26
C GLU A 196 -6.89 13.42 4.67
N TRP A 197 -7.68 13.04 5.67
CA TRP A 197 -7.82 11.64 6.08
C TRP A 197 -9.27 11.27 6.28
N LEU A 198 -9.57 9.98 6.10
CA LEU A 198 -10.91 9.41 6.29
C LEU A 198 -10.82 7.98 6.84
N TRP A 199 -11.81 7.63 7.65
CA TRP A 199 -12.16 6.24 7.96
C TRP A 199 -13.01 5.66 6.81
N MET A 200 -12.46 4.71 6.07
CA MET A 200 -13.06 4.11 4.88
C MET A 200 -13.42 2.64 5.09
N THR A 201 -14.40 2.12 4.36
CA THR A 201 -14.56 0.66 4.25
C THR A 201 -13.41 0.06 3.42
N PRO A 202 -13.08 -1.24 3.56
CA PRO A 202 -12.08 -1.90 2.73
C PRO A 202 -12.30 -1.69 1.22
N GLU A 203 -13.55 -1.70 0.77
CA GLU A 203 -13.91 -1.49 -0.64
C GLU A 203 -13.59 -0.06 -1.09
N GLN A 204 -13.91 0.93 -0.26
CA GLN A 204 -13.61 2.34 -0.54
C GLN A 204 -12.09 2.61 -0.60
N VAL A 205 -11.31 1.91 0.23
CA VAL A 205 -9.84 2.00 0.20
C VAL A 205 -9.30 1.56 -1.16
N VAL A 206 -9.77 0.41 -1.69
CA VAL A 206 -9.35 -0.08 -3.01
C VAL A 206 -9.85 0.84 -4.12
N GLU A 207 -11.09 1.32 -4.05
CA GLU A 207 -11.67 2.21 -5.07
C GLU A 207 -10.87 3.51 -5.25
N ARG A 208 -10.45 4.11 -4.12
CA ARG A 208 -9.75 5.42 -4.10
C ARG A 208 -8.24 5.32 -4.17
N ALA A 209 -7.68 4.12 -4.08
CA ALA A 209 -6.25 3.90 -4.21
C ALA A 209 -5.76 4.19 -5.64
N VAL A 210 -4.49 4.57 -5.74
CA VAL A 210 -3.83 4.72 -7.04
C VAL A 210 -3.79 3.37 -7.75
N GLU A 211 -4.06 3.37 -9.06
CA GLU A 211 -4.30 2.15 -9.86
C GLU A 211 -3.27 1.03 -9.65
N PHE A 212 -1.97 1.36 -9.66
CA PHE A 212 -0.92 0.36 -9.50
C PHE A 212 -0.80 -0.21 -8.07
N LYS A 213 -1.40 0.43 -7.06
CA LYS A 213 -1.46 -0.05 -5.67
C LYS A 213 -2.73 -0.85 -5.36
N LYS A 214 -3.77 -0.79 -6.20
CA LYS A 214 -5.02 -1.53 -5.97
C LYS A 214 -4.80 -3.02 -5.73
N PRO A 215 -3.98 -3.74 -6.53
CA PRO A 215 -3.74 -5.17 -6.30
C PRO A 215 -3.06 -5.45 -4.96
N VAL A 216 -2.18 -4.55 -4.50
CA VAL A 216 -1.53 -4.66 -3.18
C VAL A 216 -2.58 -4.55 -2.08
N TYR A 217 -3.49 -3.56 -2.17
CA TYR A 217 -4.52 -3.35 -1.16
C TYR A 217 -5.55 -4.48 -1.14
N GLU A 218 -5.96 -4.98 -2.30
CA GLU A 218 -6.84 -6.15 -2.38
C GLU A 218 -6.21 -7.38 -1.70
N GLN A 219 -4.92 -7.64 -1.93
CA GLN A 219 -4.22 -8.75 -1.31
C GLN A 219 -4.12 -8.58 0.22
N VAL A 220 -3.76 -7.40 0.68
CA VAL A 220 -3.61 -7.07 2.11
C VAL A 220 -4.95 -7.14 2.84
N LEU A 221 -5.99 -6.51 2.30
CA LEU A 221 -7.33 -6.51 2.89
C LEU A 221 -7.93 -7.92 2.89
N LYS A 222 -7.66 -8.73 1.87
CA LYS A 222 -8.04 -10.15 1.86
C LYS A 222 -7.34 -10.93 2.97
N ALA A 223 -6.05 -10.68 3.20
CA ALA A 223 -5.31 -11.32 4.29
C ALA A 223 -5.84 -10.91 5.68
N PHE A 224 -6.28 -9.66 5.83
CA PHE A 224 -6.85 -9.14 7.08
C PHE A 224 -8.36 -9.35 7.24
N ALA A 225 -9.05 -9.88 6.23
CA ALA A 225 -10.50 -10.09 6.26
C ALA A 225 -11.03 -10.79 7.54
N PRO A 226 -10.35 -11.82 8.11
CA PRO A 226 -10.79 -12.43 9.37
C PRO A 226 -10.84 -11.48 10.57
N HIS A 227 -10.06 -10.39 10.54
CA HIS A 227 -9.99 -9.40 11.61
C HIS A 227 -10.87 -8.17 11.36
N LEU A 228 -11.24 -7.91 10.11
CA LEU A 228 -12.11 -6.80 9.71
C LEU A 228 -13.60 -7.14 9.85
N GLN A 229 -13.94 -8.43 9.93
CA GLN A 229 -15.31 -8.94 10.10
C GLN A 229 -15.60 -9.26 11.57
N LEU A 230 -15.57 -8.27 12.46
CA LEU A 230 -16.06 -8.44 13.83
C LEU A 230 -17.43 -7.78 13.99
N ASP A 231 -18.41 -8.67 14.22
CA ASP A 231 -19.78 -8.49 14.69
C ASP A 231 -20.86 -8.00 13.71
N SER A 232 -21.39 -8.95 12.93
CA SER A 232 -22.81 -8.95 12.50
C SER A 232 -23.74 -9.59 13.55
N THR A 233 -23.23 -9.86 14.76
CA THR A 233 -23.96 -10.48 15.87
C THR A 233 -24.49 -9.44 16.86
N GLU A 234 -25.17 -8.40 16.36
CA GLU A 234 -26.19 -7.73 17.18
C GLU A 234 -27.55 -8.40 16.93
N PRO A 235 -28.25 -8.89 17.97
CA PRO A 235 -29.63 -9.30 17.83
C PRO A 235 -30.46 -8.06 17.51
N LYS A 236 -31.15 -8.08 16.36
CA LYS A 236 -32.22 -7.12 16.07
C LYS A 236 -33.28 -7.24 17.17
N LEU A 237 -33.33 -6.25 18.05
CA LEU A 237 -34.47 -5.97 18.93
C LEU A 237 -35.59 -5.30 18.14
#